data_AF-A0A5N8Z4I5-F1
#
_entry.id   AF-A0A5N8Z4I5-F1
#
_cell.length_a   1.000
_cell.length_b   1.000
_cell.length_c   1.000
_cell.angle_alpha   90.00
_cell.angle_beta   90.00
_cell.angle_gamma   90.00
#
_symmetry.space_group_name_H-M   'P 1'
#
loop_
_entity.id
_entity.type
_entity.pdbx_description
1 polymer ?
#
loop_
_entity_poly.entity_id
_entity_poly.type
_entity_poly.pdbx_seq_one_letter_code
_entity_poly.pdbx_strand_id
1 'polypeptide(L)'
;MPTLSNVNTSDIRSAIELGCKTMSSVFNADDNDIPFFASEVLPNPQLSFSSIHGESHVPGRHLNALLTAEDLAGITIDEEAIQKHSNAAFFSYSGSAPIPLNRDDLTGPLINFNEHNIREGFHALYALVKYRGSERADEIAKASIAFLLELWKPENGWDWDRLQSEFSLRASKDHTFITGIARAIGPLVKYYTATQHGPALELALILAS
;
A
#
# COMPACT_ATOMS: atom_id res chain seq x y z
N MET A 1 -29.23 14.87 2.31
CA MET A 1 -28.32 13.83 2.84
C MET A 1 -28.40 13.87 4.36
N PRO A 2 -28.54 12.76 5.08
CA PRO A 2 -28.43 12.79 6.53
C PRO A 2 -26.98 13.13 6.89
N THR A 3 -26.78 14.23 7.62
CA THR A 3 -25.50 14.57 8.24
C THR A 3 -25.30 13.68 9.46
N LEU A 4 -24.12 13.05 9.59
CA LEU A 4 -23.71 12.39 10.83
C LEU A 4 -23.80 13.42 11.97
N SER A 5 -24.69 13.20 12.95
CA SER A 5 -24.90 14.12 14.07
C SER A 5 -23.79 14.09 15.11
N ASN A 6 -23.00 13.01 15.14
CA ASN A 6 -21.96 12.75 16.13
C ASN A 6 -20.57 12.75 15.49
N VAL A 7 -20.19 13.87 14.88
CA VAL A 7 -18.82 14.06 14.36
C VAL A 7 -18.01 14.81 15.41
N ASN A 8 -16.87 14.24 15.80
CA ASN A 8 -15.93 14.89 16.69
C ASN A 8 -15.30 16.11 15.97
N THR A 9 -15.63 17.31 16.43
CA THR A 9 -15.15 18.59 15.86
C THR A 9 -14.14 19.32 16.75
N SER A 10 -13.90 18.81 17.96
CA SER A 10 -13.13 19.51 19.00
C SER A 10 -11.97 18.72 19.58
N ASP A 11 -11.90 17.40 19.35
CA ASP A 11 -10.85 16.53 19.88
C ASP A 11 -10.18 15.73 18.76
N ILE A 12 -9.17 16.34 18.13
CA ILE A 12 -8.40 15.71 17.05
C ILE A 12 -7.73 14.42 17.52
N ARG A 13 -7.28 14.36 18.79
CA ARG A 13 -6.60 13.17 19.32
C ARG A 13 -7.54 11.98 19.36
N SER A 14 -8.72 12.14 19.95
CA SER A 14 -9.72 11.05 19.99
C SER A 14 -10.19 10.64 18.60
N ALA A 15 -10.21 11.56 17.62
CA ALA A 15 -10.51 11.22 16.23
C ALA A 15 -9.40 10.33 15.61
N ILE A 16 -8.12 10.63 15.89
CA ILE A 16 -7.00 9.78 15.45
C ILE A 16 -7.06 8.42 16.13
N GLU A 17 -7.30 8.36 17.45
CA GLU A 17 -7.42 7.12 18.21
C GLU A 17 -8.54 6.22 17.66
N LEU A 18 -9.70 6.80 17.33
CA LEU A 18 -10.80 6.06 16.71
C LEU A 18 -10.41 5.49 15.34
N GLY A 19 -9.73 6.27 14.50
CA GLY A 19 -9.23 5.81 13.21
C GLY A 19 -8.21 4.67 13.35
N CYS A 20 -7.29 4.79 14.30
CA CYS A 20 -6.31 3.75 14.61
C CYS A 20 -6.99 2.45 15.04
N LYS A 21 -8.00 2.54 15.92
CA LYS A 21 -8.78 1.38 16.35
C LYS A 21 -9.44 0.67 15.16
N THR A 22 -10.03 1.40 14.23
CA THR A 22 -10.61 0.79 13.02
C THR A 22 -9.54 0.10 12.19
N MET A 23 -8.43 0.78 11.86
CA MET A 23 -7.35 0.21 11.05
C MET A 23 -6.70 -1.05 11.66
N SER A 24 -6.73 -1.17 12.99
CA SER A 24 -6.23 -2.33 13.74
C SER A 24 -7.25 -3.47 13.89
N SER A 25 -8.42 -3.40 13.24
CA SER A 25 -9.50 -4.40 13.41
C SER A 25 -10.10 -4.90 12.09
N VAL A 26 -9.45 -4.67 10.95
CA VAL A 26 -9.96 -5.03 9.61
C VAL A 26 -9.48 -6.38 9.07
N PHE A 27 -8.93 -7.24 9.91
CA PHE A 27 -8.24 -8.45 9.48
C PHE A 27 -9.20 -9.62 9.22
N ASN A 28 -8.96 -10.38 8.16
CA ASN A 28 -9.67 -11.61 7.87
C ASN A 28 -8.98 -12.81 8.54
N ALA A 29 -9.53 -13.27 9.66
CA ALA A 29 -8.98 -14.41 10.40
C ALA A 29 -8.96 -15.73 9.58
N ASP A 30 -9.86 -15.85 8.59
CA ASP A 30 -9.94 -17.02 7.71
C ASP A 30 -8.96 -16.95 6.53
N ASP A 31 -8.21 -15.85 6.40
CA ASP A 31 -7.29 -15.57 5.30
C ASP A 31 -5.96 -14.99 5.81
N ASN A 32 -5.35 -15.67 6.78
CA ASN A 32 -4.04 -15.32 7.34
C ASN A 32 -3.92 -13.85 7.81
N ASP A 33 -5.01 -13.30 8.36
CA ASP A 33 -5.10 -11.91 8.80
C ASP A 33 -4.87 -10.87 7.69
N ILE A 34 -5.06 -11.22 6.42
CA ILE A 34 -5.05 -10.24 5.33
C ILE A 34 -6.23 -9.28 5.50
N PRO A 35 -6.01 -7.95 5.42
CA PRO A 35 -7.08 -7.00 5.67
C PRO A 35 -8.16 -7.05 4.59
N PHE A 36 -9.42 -6.99 5.02
CA PHE A 36 -10.55 -6.76 4.11
C PHE A 36 -10.39 -5.40 3.42
N PHE A 37 -10.75 -5.34 2.13
CA PHE A 37 -10.77 -4.07 1.39
C PHE A 37 -12.17 -3.46 1.41
N ALA A 38 -13.17 -4.23 1.00
CA ALA A 38 -14.51 -3.74 0.85
C ALA A 38 -15.28 -3.90 2.17
N SER A 39 -16.07 -2.87 2.47
CA SER A 39 -17.01 -2.86 3.58
C SER A 39 -18.33 -2.30 3.09
N GLU A 40 -19.40 -3.04 3.33
CA GLU A 40 -20.77 -2.60 3.13
C GLU A 40 -21.46 -2.64 4.48
N VAL A 41 -22.18 -1.57 4.83
CA VAL A 41 -22.95 -1.50 6.08
C VAL A 41 -24.43 -1.72 5.80
N LEU A 42 -24.92 -1.16 4.70
CA LEU A 42 -26.30 -1.32 4.23
C LEU A 42 -26.29 -1.38 2.69
N PRO A 43 -27.20 -2.18 2.09
CA PRO A 43 -28.19 -3.02 2.75
C PRO A 43 -27.65 -4.37 3.26
N ASN A 44 -26.47 -4.81 2.82
CA ASN A 44 -25.91 -6.12 3.21
C ASN A 44 -24.63 -5.91 4.02
N PRO A 45 -24.69 -5.97 5.37
CA PRO A 45 -23.50 -5.82 6.19
C PRO A 45 -22.47 -6.91 5.88
N GLN A 46 -21.35 -6.55 5.26
CA GLN A 46 -20.28 -7.48 4.92
C GLN A 46 -18.93 -6.80 4.84
N LEU A 47 -17.88 -7.59 5.07
CA LEU A 47 -16.52 -7.30 4.69
C LEU A 47 -16.12 -8.29 3.59
N SER A 48 -15.39 -7.84 2.57
CA SER A 48 -15.04 -8.73 1.47
C SER A 48 -13.66 -8.48 0.87
N PHE A 49 -13.14 -9.56 0.30
CA PHE A 49 -11.91 -9.59 -0.47
C PHE A 49 -12.02 -8.75 -1.74
N SER A 50 -10.90 -8.18 -2.17
CA SER A 50 -10.76 -7.53 -3.47
C SER A 50 -9.50 -8.02 -4.16
N SER A 51 -9.67 -8.62 -5.34
CA SER A 51 -8.59 -9.02 -6.23
C SER A 51 -7.79 -7.85 -6.83
N ILE A 52 -8.22 -6.61 -6.54
CA ILE A 52 -7.59 -5.38 -7.03
C ILE A 52 -6.94 -4.59 -5.91
N HIS A 53 -7.40 -4.70 -4.66
CA HIS A 53 -6.97 -3.79 -3.59
C HIS A 53 -6.71 -4.44 -2.23
N GLY A 54 -6.91 -5.74 -2.00
CA GLY A 54 -6.77 -6.33 -0.65
C GLY A 54 -5.38 -6.10 -0.02
N GLU A 55 -4.46 -7.01 -0.30
CA GLU A 55 -3.13 -7.02 0.31
C GLU A 55 -2.15 -5.99 -0.26
N SER A 56 -2.33 -5.55 -1.51
CA SER A 56 -1.45 -4.53 -2.11
C SER A 56 -1.79 -3.08 -1.74
N HIS A 57 -3.01 -2.80 -1.26
CA HIS A 57 -3.48 -1.42 -1.03
C HIS A 57 -3.64 -1.10 0.46
N VAL A 58 -4.39 -1.92 1.19
CA VAL A 58 -4.83 -1.59 2.55
C VAL A 58 -3.65 -1.46 3.53
N PRO A 59 -2.66 -2.38 3.55
CA PRO A 59 -1.57 -2.32 4.51
C PRO A 59 -0.76 -1.03 4.44
N GLY A 60 -0.52 -0.50 3.24
CA GLY A 60 0.25 0.73 3.04
C GLY A 60 -0.37 1.95 3.70
N ARG A 61 -1.68 2.14 3.48
CA ARG A 61 -2.42 3.25 4.09
C ARG A 61 -2.43 3.13 5.61
N HIS A 62 -2.65 1.91 6.11
CA HIS A 62 -2.77 1.66 7.54
C HIS A 62 -1.43 1.79 8.25
N LEU A 63 -0.35 1.16 7.76
CA LEU A 63 0.99 1.27 8.37
C LEU A 63 1.47 2.71 8.42
N ASN A 64 1.37 3.45 7.30
CA ASN A 64 1.79 4.84 7.27
C ASN A 64 0.97 5.72 8.22
N ALA A 65 -0.33 5.46 8.39
CA ALA A 65 -1.18 6.21 9.31
C ALA A 65 -0.93 5.83 10.79
N LEU A 66 -0.96 4.54 11.11
CA LEU A 66 -0.77 4.01 12.47
C LEU A 66 0.58 4.42 13.06
N LEU A 67 1.67 4.20 12.32
CA LEU A 67 3.02 4.51 12.80
C LEU A 67 3.27 6.03 12.87
N THR A 68 2.63 6.82 12.01
CA THR A 68 2.67 8.28 12.13
C THR A 68 1.85 8.78 13.33
N ALA A 69 0.73 8.12 13.66
CA ALA A 69 -0.06 8.44 14.85
C ALA A 69 0.71 8.11 16.14
N GLU A 70 1.45 7.00 16.16
CA GLU A 70 2.37 6.66 17.25
C GLU A 70 3.44 7.74 17.42
N ASP A 71 4.14 8.11 16.35
CA ASP A 71 5.24 9.08 16.35
C ASP A 71 4.78 10.51 16.72
N LEU A 72 3.72 11.01 16.08
CA LEU A 72 3.31 12.42 16.21
C LEU A 72 2.31 12.68 17.34
N ALA A 73 1.44 11.71 17.62
CA ALA A 73 0.40 11.86 18.63
C ALA A 73 0.68 11.02 19.88
N GLY A 74 1.71 10.17 19.93
CA GLY A 74 1.97 9.33 21.10
C GLY A 74 0.80 8.40 21.41
N ILE A 75 0.13 7.90 20.36
CA ILE A 75 -0.93 6.89 20.49
C ILE A 75 -0.26 5.52 20.44
N THR A 76 -0.45 4.70 21.47
CA THR A 76 0.06 3.34 21.46
C THR A 76 -0.73 2.49 20.47
N ILE A 77 -0.04 1.96 19.46
CA ILE A 77 -0.61 1.00 18.52
C ILE A 77 -0.20 -0.41 18.97
N ASP A 78 -1.14 -1.35 18.87
CA ASP A 78 -0.85 -2.75 19.10
C ASP A 78 0.11 -3.28 18.02
N GLU A 79 1.26 -3.81 18.45
CA GLU A 79 2.27 -4.34 17.53
C GLU A 79 1.75 -5.56 16.77
N GLU A 80 0.76 -6.30 17.29
CA GLU A 80 0.10 -7.37 16.53
C GLU A 80 -0.56 -6.82 15.25
N ALA A 81 -1.21 -5.65 15.33
CA ALA A 81 -1.81 -5.02 14.16
C ALA A 81 -0.75 -4.54 13.16
N ILE A 82 0.38 -4.02 13.64
CA ILE A 82 1.53 -3.65 12.79
C ILE A 82 2.09 -4.89 12.10
N GLN A 83 2.24 -6.01 12.80
CA GLN A 83 2.75 -7.26 12.24
C GLN A 83 1.81 -7.82 11.16
N LYS A 84 0.50 -7.81 11.39
CA LYS A 84 -0.50 -8.27 10.39
C LYS A 84 -0.44 -7.45 9.12
N HIS A 85 -0.43 -6.12 9.22
CA HIS A 85 -0.25 -5.27 8.04
C HIS A 85 1.11 -5.47 7.37
N SER A 86 2.18 -5.60 8.14
CA SER A 86 3.53 -5.86 7.60
C SER A 86 3.57 -7.15 6.80
N ASN A 87 2.98 -8.22 7.33
CA ASN A 87 2.88 -9.52 6.67
C ASN A 87 2.09 -9.43 5.36
N ALA A 88 0.93 -8.77 5.37
CA ALA A 88 0.13 -8.56 4.17
C ALA A 88 0.88 -7.72 3.12
N ALA A 89 1.56 -6.65 3.54
CA ALA A 89 2.40 -5.85 2.64
C ALA A 89 3.51 -6.70 2.01
N PHE A 90 4.29 -7.42 2.80
CA PHE A 90 5.35 -8.29 2.29
C PHE A 90 4.82 -9.42 1.41
N PHE A 91 3.65 -9.97 1.73
CA PHE A 91 3.01 -10.97 0.90
C PHE A 91 2.65 -10.39 -0.48
N SER A 92 2.13 -9.17 -0.56
CA SER A 92 1.85 -8.50 -1.85
C SER A 92 3.10 -8.35 -2.73
N TYR A 93 4.30 -8.28 -2.15
CA TYR A 93 5.59 -8.21 -2.86
C TYR A 93 6.26 -9.57 -3.11
N SER A 94 5.65 -10.68 -2.68
CA SER A 94 6.23 -12.03 -2.80
C SER A 94 5.88 -12.76 -4.10
N GLY A 95 5.24 -12.06 -5.06
CA GLY A 95 4.91 -12.63 -6.36
C GLY A 95 6.10 -12.66 -7.33
N SER A 96 5.80 -12.77 -8.61
CA SER A 96 6.82 -12.92 -9.68
C SER A 96 7.66 -11.65 -9.92
N ALA A 97 7.18 -10.49 -9.47
CA ALA A 97 7.83 -9.20 -9.65
C ALA A 97 7.90 -8.44 -8.31
N PRO A 98 8.92 -7.59 -8.09
CA PRO A 98 9.08 -6.81 -6.86
C PRO A 98 8.16 -5.57 -6.85
N ILE A 99 6.86 -5.77 -7.09
CA ILE A 99 5.81 -4.74 -7.07
C ILE A 99 4.63 -5.28 -6.25
N PRO A 100 3.76 -4.42 -5.71
CA PRO A 100 2.64 -4.90 -4.90
C PRO A 100 1.56 -5.52 -5.79
N LEU A 101 1.27 -6.79 -5.56
CA LEU A 101 0.30 -7.61 -6.30
C LEU A 101 -0.84 -8.07 -5.41
N ASN A 102 -1.96 -8.45 -6.03
CA ASN A 102 -3.05 -9.15 -5.37
C ASN A 102 -3.28 -10.53 -5.97
N ARG A 103 -3.96 -11.38 -5.20
CA ARG A 103 -4.43 -12.67 -5.69
C ARG A 103 -5.63 -12.52 -6.62
N ASP A 104 -5.87 -13.51 -7.47
CA ASP A 104 -7.07 -13.56 -8.33
C ASP A 104 -8.34 -13.92 -7.54
N ASP A 105 -8.18 -14.79 -6.55
CA ASP A 105 -9.17 -15.13 -5.53
C ASP A 105 -8.45 -15.45 -4.20
N LEU A 106 -9.20 -15.74 -3.14
CA LEU A 106 -8.64 -16.04 -1.81
C LEU A 106 -7.61 -17.17 -1.78
N THR A 107 -7.65 -18.09 -2.74
CA THR A 107 -6.73 -19.23 -2.85
C THR A 107 -5.83 -19.15 -4.08
N GLY A 108 -6.03 -18.13 -4.90
CA GLY A 108 -5.39 -17.95 -6.19
C GLY A 108 -3.97 -17.39 -6.09
N PRO A 109 -3.25 -17.36 -7.22
CA PRO A 109 -1.89 -16.85 -7.27
C PRO A 109 -1.86 -15.31 -7.22
N LEU A 110 -0.76 -14.73 -6.71
CA LEU A 110 -0.46 -13.30 -6.73
C LEU A 110 -0.07 -12.85 -8.16
N ILE A 111 -1.08 -12.57 -9.00
CA ILE A 111 -0.86 -12.20 -10.41
C ILE A 111 -1.50 -10.88 -10.81
N ASN A 112 -2.42 -10.33 -9.99
CA ASN A 112 -3.14 -9.12 -10.34
C ASN A 112 -2.31 -7.89 -9.99
N PHE A 113 -1.87 -7.18 -11.02
CA PHE A 113 -1.13 -5.93 -10.92
C PHE A 113 -2.06 -4.74 -11.18
N ASN A 114 -2.09 -3.80 -10.25
CA ASN A 114 -2.72 -2.51 -10.44
C ASN A 114 -1.73 -1.41 -10.02
N GLU A 115 -1.29 -0.61 -11.00
CA GLU A 115 -0.29 0.44 -10.78
C GLU A 115 -0.70 1.47 -9.71
N HIS A 116 -2.01 1.65 -9.49
CA HIS A 116 -2.56 2.48 -8.42
C HIS A 116 -2.02 2.10 -7.04
N ASN A 117 -1.74 0.83 -6.82
CA ASN A 117 -1.31 0.29 -5.53
C ASN A 117 0.18 0.48 -5.28
N ILE A 118 0.97 0.90 -6.27
CA ILE A 118 2.40 1.22 -6.08
C ILE A 118 2.57 2.28 -5.00
N ARG A 119 1.70 3.31 -4.99
CA ARG A 119 1.69 4.32 -3.92
C ARG A 119 1.58 3.66 -2.54
N GLU A 120 0.62 2.76 -2.38
CA GLU A 120 0.36 2.14 -1.09
C GLU A 120 1.48 1.18 -0.69
N GLY A 121 1.98 0.40 -1.63
CA GLY A 121 3.15 -0.43 -1.42
C GLY A 121 4.32 0.39 -0.88
N PHE A 122 4.65 1.53 -1.48
CA PHE A 122 5.71 2.38 -0.94
C PHE A 122 5.35 3.06 0.38
N HIS A 123 4.08 3.36 0.65
CA HIS A 123 3.66 3.82 1.98
C HIS A 123 3.95 2.77 3.06
N ALA A 124 3.70 1.49 2.80
CA ALA A 124 4.04 0.39 3.72
C ALA A 124 5.55 0.35 3.96
N LEU A 125 6.32 0.23 2.88
CA LEU A 125 7.78 0.03 2.97
C LEU A 125 8.46 1.23 3.65
N TYR A 126 8.11 2.46 3.27
CA TYR A 126 8.60 3.67 3.94
C TYR A 126 8.30 3.65 5.45
N ALA A 127 7.07 3.33 5.83
CA ALA A 127 6.68 3.39 7.24
C ALA A 127 7.45 2.36 8.07
N LEU A 128 7.64 1.15 7.54
CA LEU A 128 8.40 0.09 8.19
C LEU A 128 9.90 0.42 8.29
N VAL A 129 10.48 1.03 7.26
CA VAL A 129 11.87 1.48 7.33
C VAL A 129 12.03 2.61 8.34
N LYS A 130 11.21 3.66 8.23
CA LYS A 130 11.35 4.86 9.07
C LYS A 130 11.09 4.58 10.55
N TYR A 131 10.00 3.89 10.88
CA TYR A 131 9.51 3.80 12.25
C TYR A 131 9.85 2.47 12.94
N ARG A 132 10.29 1.46 12.18
CA ARG A 132 10.68 0.15 12.71
C ARG A 132 12.07 -0.32 12.26
N GLY A 133 12.78 0.44 11.42
CA GLY A 133 14.14 0.07 10.97
C GLY A 133 14.17 -1.22 10.15
N SER A 134 13.09 -1.55 9.43
CA SER A 134 12.98 -2.84 8.73
C SER A 134 13.91 -2.95 7.52
N GLU A 135 14.99 -3.72 7.66
CA GLU A 135 15.93 -4.03 6.55
C GLU A 135 15.22 -4.73 5.38
N ARG A 136 14.32 -5.68 5.67
CA ARG A 136 13.52 -6.36 4.64
C ARG A 136 12.69 -5.37 3.82
N ALA A 137 12.05 -4.40 4.46
CA ALA A 137 11.27 -3.39 3.75
C ALA A 137 12.16 -2.49 2.87
N ASP A 138 13.37 -2.19 3.34
CA ASP A 138 14.37 -1.43 2.60
C ASP A 138 14.84 -2.18 1.34
N GLU A 139 15.15 -3.47 1.46
CA GLU A 139 15.53 -4.32 0.33
C GLU A 139 14.43 -4.42 -0.74
N ILE A 140 13.18 -4.65 -0.30
CA ILE A 140 12.03 -4.72 -1.22
C ILE A 140 11.81 -3.37 -1.91
N ALA A 141 11.93 -2.25 -1.20
CA ALA A 141 11.76 -0.92 -1.78
C ALA A 141 12.79 -0.65 -2.86
N LYS A 142 14.07 -0.96 -2.60
CA LYS A 142 15.17 -0.81 -3.57
C LYS A 142 14.94 -1.68 -4.81
N ALA A 143 14.55 -2.93 -4.63
CA ALA A 143 14.24 -3.83 -5.75
C ALA A 143 13.06 -3.31 -6.57
N SER A 144 12.01 -2.81 -5.91
CA SER A 144 10.85 -2.23 -6.57
C SER A 144 11.20 -0.99 -7.38
N ILE A 145 11.98 -0.07 -6.81
CA ILE A 145 12.42 1.15 -7.51
C ILE A 145 13.25 0.80 -8.75
N ALA A 146 14.21 -0.11 -8.63
CA ALA A 146 15.01 -0.57 -9.77
C ALA A 146 14.13 -1.16 -10.89
N PHE A 147 13.16 -1.99 -10.52
CA PHE A 147 12.20 -2.60 -11.43
C PHE A 147 11.32 -1.56 -12.14
N LEU A 148 10.83 -0.55 -11.42
CA LEU A 148 10.03 0.53 -11.99
C LEU A 148 10.83 1.40 -12.95
N LEU A 149 12.09 1.73 -12.60
CA LEU A 149 13.00 2.45 -13.48
C LEU A 149 13.28 1.68 -14.77
N GLU A 150 13.25 0.34 -14.74
CA GLU A 150 13.41 -0.50 -15.92
C GLU A 150 12.17 -0.49 -16.81
N LEU A 151 10.99 -0.77 -16.24
CA LEU A 151 9.77 -1.10 -17.00
C LEU A 151 8.82 0.06 -17.27
N TRP A 152 9.00 1.21 -16.62
CA TRP A 152 8.22 2.41 -16.90
C TRP A 152 9.12 3.52 -17.46
N LYS A 153 8.75 4.08 -18.61
CA LYS A 153 9.45 5.18 -19.28
C LYS A 153 8.50 6.36 -19.54
N PRO A 154 8.92 7.62 -19.36
CA PRO A 154 8.07 8.78 -19.64
C PRO A 154 7.47 8.79 -21.05
N GLU A 155 8.24 8.34 -22.04
CA GLU A 155 7.85 8.44 -23.45
C GLU A 155 6.78 7.42 -23.84
N ASN A 156 6.85 6.20 -23.28
CA ASN A 156 6.06 5.06 -23.72
C ASN A 156 5.19 4.44 -22.61
N GLY A 157 5.33 4.91 -21.37
CA GLY A 157 4.69 4.33 -20.20
C GLY A 157 5.27 2.95 -19.84
N TRP A 158 4.39 2.04 -19.46
CA TRP A 158 4.72 0.67 -19.07
C TRP A 158 5.05 -0.22 -20.27
N ASP A 159 6.08 -1.05 -20.10
CA ASP A 159 6.27 -2.24 -20.94
C ASP A 159 5.31 -3.36 -20.52
N TRP A 160 4.07 -3.25 -20.99
CA TRP A 160 3.00 -4.20 -20.66
C TRP A 160 3.26 -5.62 -21.17
N ASP A 161 3.93 -5.75 -22.31
CA ASP A 161 4.19 -7.04 -22.93
C ASP A 161 5.22 -7.82 -22.10
N ARG A 162 6.25 -7.15 -21.58
CA ARG A 162 7.18 -7.76 -20.62
C ARG A 162 6.51 -8.12 -19.30
N LEU A 163 5.69 -7.23 -18.73
CA LEU A 163 4.92 -7.53 -17.50
C LEU A 163 4.07 -8.80 -17.66
N GLN A 164 3.45 -8.99 -18.82
CA GLN A 164 2.64 -10.18 -19.09
C GLN A 164 3.49 -11.42 -19.40
N SER A 165 4.50 -11.32 -20.27
CA SER A 165 5.23 -12.47 -20.80
C SER A 165 6.34 -12.97 -19.87
N GLU A 166 7.08 -12.07 -19.23
CA GLU A 166 8.20 -12.42 -18.34
C GLU A 166 7.71 -12.67 -16.90
N PHE A 167 6.70 -11.92 -16.45
CA PHE A 167 6.23 -11.96 -15.06
C PHE A 167 4.85 -12.59 -14.88
N SER A 168 4.17 -12.98 -15.97
CA SER A 168 2.82 -13.59 -15.92
C SER A 168 1.78 -12.72 -15.22
N LEU A 169 1.92 -11.39 -15.27
CA LEU A 169 1.04 -10.47 -14.56
C LEU A 169 -0.20 -10.14 -15.38
N ARG A 170 -1.34 -10.06 -14.69
CA ARG A 170 -2.58 -9.46 -15.21
C ARG A 170 -2.63 -8.00 -14.77
N ALA A 171 -2.22 -7.11 -15.66
CA ALA A 171 -2.20 -5.68 -15.40
C ALA A 171 -3.56 -5.02 -15.65
N SER A 172 -4.04 -4.22 -14.69
CA SER A 172 -5.13 -3.26 -14.90
C SER A 172 -4.63 -2.06 -15.68
N LYS A 173 -5.27 -1.74 -16.80
CA LYS A 173 -4.87 -0.66 -17.74
C LYS A 173 -5.90 0.49 -17.78
N ASP A 174 -6.67 0.65 -16.70
CA ASP A 174 -7.78 1.61 -16.58
C ASP A 174 -7.37 2.96 -15.99
N HIS A 175 -6.13 3.11 -15.53
CA HIS A 175 -5.64 4.35 -14.95
C HIS A 175 -5.07 5.31 -15.99
N THR A 176 -5.28 6.59 -15.72
CA THR A 176 -4.44 7.64 -16.29
C THR A 176 -3.14 7.74 -15.50
N PHE A 177 -2.13 8.40 -16.06
CA PHE A 177 -0.88 8.67 -15.35
C PHE A 177 -1.08 9.22 -13.91
N ILE A 178 -1.97 10.19 -13.75
CA ILE A 178 -2.27 10.84 -12.46
C ILE A 178 -2.97 9.90 -11.47
N THR A 179 -3.81 8.98 -11.95
CA THR A 179 -4.53 8.03 -11.10
C THR A 179 -3.79 6.72 -10.89
N GLY A 180 -2.72 6.48 -11.65
CA GLY A 180 -1.81 5.34 -11.61
C GLY A 180 -0.45 5.70 -10.99
N ILE A 181 0.63 5.45 -11.73
CA ILE A 181 2.01 5.50 -11.20
C ILE A 181 2.44 6.85 -10.62
N ALA A 182 1.95 8.00 -11.11
CA ALA A 182 2.35 9.32 -10.60
C ALA A 182 2.01 9.50 -9.10
N ARG A 183 1.07 8.72 -8.58
CA ARG A 183 0.72 8.69 -7.16
C ARG A 183 1.88 8.26 -6.26
N ALA A 184 2.88 7.57 -6.81
CA ALA A 184 4.05 7.10 -6.08
C ALA A 184 5.06 8.21 -5.73
N ILE A 185 4.98 9.40 -6.36
CA ILE A 185 5.93 10.52 -6.12
C ILE A 185 6.04 10.83 -4.62
N GLY A 186 4.92 11.00 -3.94
CA GLY A 186 4.87 11.33 -2.51
C GLY A 186 5.61 10.32 -1.62
N PRO A 187 5.25 9.02 -1.62
CA PRO A 187 5.95 8.03 -0.83
C PRO A 187 7.41 7.78 -1.27
N LEU A 188 7.75 7.94 -2.55
CA LEU A 188 9.15 7.86 -3.01
C LEU A 188 10.03 8.96 -2.40
N VAL A 189 9.53 10.20 -2.36
CA VAL A 189 10.24 11.32 -1.70
C VAL A 189 10.36 11.09 -0.19
N LYS A 190 9.31 10.56 0.45
CA LYS A 190 9.35 10.17 1.87
C LYS A 190 10.42 9.09 2.12
N TYR A 191 10.46 8.07 1.28
CA TYR A 191 11.44 6.99 1.36
C TYR A 191 12.87 7.52 1.17
N TYR A 192 13.12 8.34 0.14
CA TYR A 192 14.40 9.02 -0.04
C TYR A 192 14.81 9.83 1.19
N THR A 193 13.88 10.59 1.77
CA THR A 193 14.17 11.40 2.97
C THR A 193 14.63 10.52 4.14
N ALA A 194 14.01 9.34 4.31
CA ALA A 194 14.33 8.40 5.38
C ALA A 194 15.64 7.61 5.15
N THR A 195 15.99 7.30 3.90
CA THR A 195 17.07 6.33 3.58
C THR A 195 18.25 6.92 2.80
N GLN A 196 18.08 8.10 2.21
CA GLN A 196 19.00 8.71 1.25
C GLN A 196 19.26 7.84 0.00
N HIS A 197 18.37 6.89 -0.31
CA HIS A 197 18.49 6.05 -1.50
C HIS A 197 18.20 6.86 -2.77
N GLY A 198 19.26 7.35 -3.44
CA GLY A 198 19.20 8.22 -4.62
C GLY A 198 18.20 7.80 -5.71
N PRO A 199 18.14 6.51 -6.13
CA PRO A 199 17.19 6.04 -7.13
C PRO A 199 15.71 6.31 -6.79
N ALA A 200 15.37 6.43 -5.51
CA ALA A 200 14.01 6.80 -5.11
C ALA A 200 13.65 8.24 -5.54
N LEU A 201 14.60 9.17 -5.37
CA LEU A 201 14.44 10.55 -5.81
C LEU A 201 14.48 10.65 -7.33
N GLU A 202 15.36 9.89 -7.99
CA GLU A 202 15.41 9.79 -9.45
C GLU A 202 14.06 9.38 -10.04
N LEU A 203 13.48 8.27 -9.56
CA LEU A 203 12.17 7.82 -10.01
C LEU A 203 11.08 8.85 -9.72
N ALA A 204 11.09 9.50 -8.55
CA ALA A 204 10.14 10.55 -8.23
C ALA A 204 10.23 11.76 -9.19
N LEU A 205 11.43 12.15 -9.61
CA LEU A 205 11.65 13.23 -10.57
C LEU A 205 11.21 12.84 -11.98
N ILE A 206 11.49 11.62 -12.41
CA ILE A 206 11.02 11.05 -13.69
C ILE A 206 9.48 11.05 -13.75
N LEU A 207 8.81 10.78 -12.64
CA LEU A 207 7.34 10.81 -12.55
C LEU A 207 6.77 12.23 -12.40
N ALA A 208 7.60 13.25 -12.14
CA ALA A 208 7.16 14.63 -11.96
C ALA A 208 7.38 15.52 -13.20
N SER A 209 8.10 15.01 -14.22
CA SER A 209 8.36 15.69 -15.50
C SER A 209 7.19 15.55 -16.45
#